data_AF-A0A450WY50-F1
#
_entry.id   AF-A0A450WY50-F1
#
_cell.length_a   1.000
_cell.length_b   1.000
_cell.length_c   1.000
_cell.angle_alpha   90.00
_cell.angle_beta   90.00
_cell.angle_gamma   90.00
#
_symmetry.space_group_name_H-M   'P 1'
#
loop_
_entity.id
_entity.type
_entity.pdbx_description
1 polymer ?
#
loop_
_entity_poly.entity_id
_entity_poly.type
_entity_poly.pdbx_seq_one_letter_code
_entity_poly.pdbx_strand_id
1 'polypeptide(L)' 'MDTETPSFQDCALWVANAKVPAETVYRLLSLIYAPEGLAHMANRKETFRQMSIENGIEGIVTPLHPGAIRFWREKGILE' A
#
# COMPACT_ATOMS: atom_id res chain seq x y z
N MET A 1 -10.61 21.76 -22.54
CA MET A 1 -9.47 21.47 -23.42
C MET A 1 -9.13 20.02 -23.20
N ASP A 2 -9.27 19.20 -24.22
CA ASP A 2 -8.95 17.78 -24.19
C ASP A 2 -7.76 17.59 -25.13
N THR A 3 -6.56 17.74 -24.58
CA THR A 3 -5.28 17.74 -25.30
C THR A 3 -4.29 16.97 -24.46
N GLU A 4 -3.55 16.07 -25.08
CA GLU A 4 -2.49 15.34 -24.40
C GLU A 4 -1.49 16.34 -23.82
N THR A 5 -1.28 16.24 -22.51
CA THR A 5 -0.38 17.11 -21.76
C THR A 5 0.64 16.22 -21.07
N PRO A 6 1.92 16.23 -21.51
CA PRO A 6 2.95 15.42 -20.87
C PRO A 6 3.10 15.87 -19.41
N SER A 7 3.20 14.90 -18.51
CA SER A 7 3.33 15.12 -17.07
C SER A 7 4.12 13.97 -16.45
N PHE A 8 4.39 14.08 -15.16
CA PHE A 8 4.98 13.02 -14.34
C PHE A 8 4.12 12.80 -13.10
N GLN A 9 4.25 11.62 -12.49
CA GLN A 9 3.62 11.29 -11.22
C GLN A 9 4.61 10.59 -10.31
N ASP A 10 4.35 10.70 -9.01
CA ASP A 10 5.03 9.93 -7.97
C ASP A 10 3.98 9.12 -7.19
N CYS A 11 4.42 8.09 -6.48
CA CYS A 11 3.57 7.22 -5.68
C CYS A 11 3.23 7.88 -4.33
N ALA A 12 1.97 7.78 -3.92
CA ALA A 12 1.58 8.15 -2.56
C ALA A 12 1.94 7.03 -1.58
N LEU A 13 2.79 7.32 -0.59
CA LEU A 13 3.26 6.35 0.39
C LEU A 13 2.57 6.53 1.75
N TRP A 14 2.15 5.43 2.35
CA TRP A 14 1.73 5.42 3.76
C TRP A 14 2.90 5.03 4.65
N VAL A 15 3.46 6.01 5.35
CA VAL A 15 4.69 5.87 6.13
C VAL A 15 4.38 5.77 7.63
N ALA A 16 5.11 4.89 8.33
CA ALA A 16 5.04 4.74 9.78
C ALA A 16 6.38 5.09 10.44
N ASN A 17 6.35 5.57 11.69
CA ASN A 17 7.56 5.75 12.48
C ASN A 17 8.20 4.39 12.80
N ALA A 18 9.52 4.29 12.76
CA ALA A 18 10.26 3.04 13.00
C ALA A 18 10.06 2.44 14.41
N LYS A 19 9.57 3.23 15.38
CA LYS A 19 9.27 2.77 16.75
C LYS A 19 7.84 2.23 16.92
N VAL A 20 7.00 2.29 15.88
CA VAL A 20 5.68 1.67 15.95
C VAL A 20 5.87 0.15 16.10
N PRO A 21 5.13 -0.52 17.01
CA PRO A 21 5.25 -1.96 17.14
C PRO A 21 4.96 -2.68 15.82
N ALA A 22 5.78 -3.68 15.48
CA ALA A 22 5.64 -4.48 14.25
C ALA A 22 4.23 -5.06 14.09
N GLU A 23 3.65 -5.55 15.19
CA GLU A 23 2.30 -6.12 15.21
C GLU A 23 1.23 -5.09 14.86
N THR A 24 1.39 -3.82 15.28
CA THR A 24 0.45 -2.76 14.92
C THR A 24 0.45 -2.52 13.41
N VAL A 25 1.63 -2.42 12.79
CA VAL A 25 1.75 -2.22 11.34
C VAL A 25 1.21 -3.42 10.57
N TYR A 26 1.54 -4.64 11.00
CA TYR A 26 1.01 -5.87 10.41
C TYR A 26 -0.52 -5.88 10.44
N ARG A 27 -1.13 -5.65 11.61
CA ARG A 27 -2.59 -5.62 11.76
C ARG A 27 -3.25 -4.56 10.88
N LEU A 28 -2.67 -3.37 10.77
CA LEU A 28 -3.19 -2.31 9.93
C LEU A 28 -3.20 -2.70 8.44
N LEU A 29 -2.11 -3.29 7.95
CA LEU A 29 -2.04 -3.79 6.58
C LEU A 29 -3.04 -4.94 6.36
N SER A 30 -3.13 -5.88 7.30
CA SER A 30 -4.11 -6.97 7.23
C SER A 30 -5.55 -6.47 7.14
N LEU A 31 -5.89 -5.38 7.84
CA LEU A 31 -7.23 -4.78 7.79
C LEU A 31 -7.49 -4.07 6.47
N ILE A 32 -6.53 -3.29 5.96
CA ILE A 32 -6.70 -2.53 4.71
C ILE A 32 -6.73 -3.44 3.49
N TYR A 33 -5.87 -4.44 3.45
CA TYR A 33 -5.74 -5.36 2.31
C TYR A 33 -6.60 -6.62 2.44
N ALA A 34 -7.48 -6.70 3.44
CA ALA A 34 -8.59 -7.65 3.44
C ALA A 34 -9.60 -7.28 2.33
N PRO A 35 -10.38 -8.24 1.79
CA PRO A 35 -11.39 -7.95 0.77
C PRO A 35 -12.33 -6.81 1.14
N GLU A 36 -12.82 -6.79 2.39
CA GLU A 36 -13.70 -5.74 2.91
C GLU A 36 -12.98 -4.40 3.07
N GLY A 37 -11.69 -4.43 3.42
CA GLY A 37 -10.84 -3.25 3.53
C GLY A 37 -10.60 -2.59 2.18
N LEU A 38 -10.24 -3.37 1.16
CA LEU A 38 -10.05 -2.87 -0.21
C LEU A 38 -11.36 -2.34 -0.78
N ALA A 39 -12.47 -3.05 -0.57
CA ALA A 39 -13.79 -2.56 -0.95
C ALA A 39 -14.15 -1.24 -0.25
N HIS A 40 -13.80 -1.09 1.03
CA HIS A 40 -13.97 0.18 1.74
C HIS A 40 -13.16 1.30 1.09
N MET A 41 -11.87 1.05 0.81
CA MET A 41 -10.96 2.03 0.23
C MET A 41 -11.39 2.47 -1.18
N ALA A 42 -11.76 1.51 -2.03
CA ALA A 42 -12.26 1.74 -3.39
C ALA A 42 -13.50 2.66 -3.46
N ASN A 43 -14.31 2.68 -2.39
CA ASN A 43 -15.47 3.55 -2.26
C ASN A 43 -15.15 4.96 -1.74
N ARG A 44 -13.93 5.22 -1.24
CA ARG A 44 -13.55 6.54 -0.70
C ARG A 44 -13.00 7.49 -1.75
N LYS A 45 -12.17 6.99 -2.67
CA LYS A 45 -11.54 7.76 -3.76
C LYS A 45 -11.30 6.83 -4.93
N GLU A 46 -11.48 7.34 -6.15
CA GLU A 46 -11.26 6.58 -7.38
C GLU A 46 -9.83 6.02 -7.49
N THR A 47 -8.82 6.80 -7.07
CA THR A 47 -7.41 6.39 -7.07
C THR A 47 -7.15 5.13 -6.23
N PHE A 48 -7.93 4.89 -5.17
CA PHE A 48 -7.75 3.71 -4.32
C PHE A 48 -8.25 2.41 -4.94
N ARG A 49 -8.97 2.46 -6.06
CA ARG A 49 -9.35 1.26 -6.83
C ARG A 49 -8.15 0.53 -7.43
N GLN A 50 -7.02 1.21 -7.54
CA GLN A 50 -5.77 0.64 -8.02
C GLN A 50 -5.01 -0.12 -6.92
N MET A 51 -5.40 -0.01 -5.65
CA MET A 51 -4.73 -0.73 -4.56
C MET A 51 -4.98 -2.24 -4.66
N SER A 52 -3.92 -3.05 -4.69
CA SER A 52 -4.01 -4.50 -4.63
C SER A 52 -2.87 -5.12 -3.83
N ILE A 53 -2.95 -6.42 -3.56
CA ILE A 53 -1.85 -7.14 -2.92
C ILE A 53 -0.62 -7.17 -3.85
N GLU A 54 -0.86 -7.38 -5.13
CA GLU A 54 0.16 -7.60 -6.15
C GLU A 54 1.04 -6.36 -6.38
N ASN A 55 0.46 -5.16 -6.29
CA ASN A 55 1.17 -3.89 -6.52
C ASN A 55 1.47 -3.10 -5.24
N GLY A 56 1.14 -3.62 -4.05
CA GLY A 56 1.15 -2.85 -2.82
C GLY A 56 2.52 -2.34 -2.34
N ILE A 57 3.62 -2.83 -2.94
CA ILE A 57 4.98 -2.33 -2.70
C ILE A 57 5.70 -1.88 -3.97
N GLU A 58 4.99 -1.78 -5.10
CA GLU A 58 5.57 -1.33 -6.36
C GLU A 58 6.09 0.11 -6.23
N GLY A 59 7.31 0.35 -6.71
CA GLY A 59 7.94 1.67 -6.65
C GLY A 59 8.47 2.10 -5.26
N ILE A 60 8.32 1.28 -4.22
CA ILE A 60 8.84 1.61 -2.88
C ILE A 60 10.33 1.30 -2.80
N VAL A 61 11.16 2.34 -2.70
CA VAL A 61 12.63 2.22 -2.53
C VAL A 61 13.08 2.36 -1.07
N THR A 62 12.20 2.82 -0.19
CA THR A 62 12.50 3.00 1.24
C THR A 62 12.38 1.68 2.00
N PRO A 63 13.19 1.45 3.05
CA PRO A 63 13.07 0.26 3.88
C PRO A 63 11.66 0.06 4.43
N LEU A 64 11.13 -1.15 4.27
CA LEU A 64 9.82 -1.49 4.81
C LEU A 64 9.89 -1.71 6.32
N HIS A 65 8.83 -1.30 7.01
CA HIS A 65 8.67 -1.56 8.44
C HIS A 65 8.64 -3.08 8.71
N PRO A 66 9.19 -3.60 9.84
CA PRO A 66 9.19 -5.04 10.11
C PRO A 66 7.81 -5.73 10.03
N GLY A 67 6.75 -5.05 10.47
CA GLY A 67 5.37 -5.53 10.32
C GLY A 67 4.90 -5.62 8.86
N ALA A 68 5.34 -4.70 8.00
CA ALA A 68 5.05 -4.72 6.58
C ALA A 68 5.84 -5.82 5.87
N ILE A 69 7.12 -6.01 6.21
CA ILE A 69 7.95 -7.11 5.68
C ILE A 69 7.27 -8.45 5.93
N ARG A 70 6.81 -8.69 7.16
CA ARG A 70 6.07 -9.91 7.51
C ARG A 70 4.82 -10.07 6.65
N PHE A 71 3.98 -9.02 6.57
CA PHE A 71 2.74 -9.04 5.80
C PHE A 71 3.00 -9.39 4.33
N TRP A 72 3.94 -8.70 3.67
CA TRP A 72 4.21 -8.89 2.24
C TRP A 72 4.88 -10.23 1.91
N ARG A 73 5.72 -10.77 2.81
CA ARG A 73 6.27 -12.12 2.68
C ARG A 73 5.20 -13.20 2.76
N GLU A 74 4.27 -13.09 3.72
CA GLU A 74 3.15 -14.04 3.85
C GLU A 74 2.21 -14.00 2.63
N LYS A 75 2.21 -12.91 1.87
CA LYS A 75 1.48 -12.77 0.60
C LYS A 75 2.29 -13.17 -0.64
N GLY A 76 3.55 -13.56 -0.47
CA GLY A 76 4.43 -13.96 -1.58
C GLY A 76 4.88 -12.80 -2.46
N ILE A 77 4.78 -11.56 -1.98
CA ILE A 77 5.17 -10.35 -2.72
C ILE A 77 6.63 -9.96 -2.45
N LEU A 78 7.13 -10.31 -1.26
CA LEU A 78 8.50 -10.03 -0.83
C LEU A 78 9.21 -11.36 -0.52
N GLU A 79 10.48 -11.47 -0.92
CA GLU A 79 11.35 -12.62 -0.61
C GLU A 79 11.91 -12.58 0.84
#